data_AF-A0A2M7DY74-F1
#
_entry.id   AF-A0A2M7DY74-F1
#
_cell.length_a   1.000
_cell.length_b   1.000
_cell.length_c   1.000
_cell.angle_alpha   90.00
_cell.angle_beta   90.00
_cell.angle_gamma   90.00
#
_symmetry.space_group_name_H-M   'P 1'
#
loop_
_entity.id
_entity.type
_entity.pdbx_description
1 polymer ?
#
loop_
_entity_poly.entity_id
_entity_poly.type
_entity_poly.pdbx_seq_one_letter_code
_entity_poly.pdbx_strand_id
1 'polypeptide(L)'
;MNIPILCGKCHKEGSPVARLYNITEHNIIENYSEGIHGIGLFKKGLIVSATCNDCHENHLILPHTSPNSSISNNNIAKTCMKCHARIEQVHTKIIKRELWEKHPGAIPSCNDCHPPHIVKVNKIEETVSNQICLKCHENENTFKIEGGKKRTLKIDKSEIQNSVHKNISCTKCHSDVTISKKEERPCITIKKVDCSNCHEQVSNLYINSGHGQAYFYKKNNAPYCIDCHGTHKIKSRYDDTSPTYRALIPEMCGKCHQKNGKATINTHLKEINVFSEYSSSVHGKGLNEKGLLVSAVCIDCHTSHSVLKESDENSTVNPKNVPKTCSKCHKSIYEEYMSSDHAYNGNDKNKKFPTCANCHTAHTITEIDKDKFLTQITLQCGSCHKKLSQTYMETYHGKAYTLGYLKAARCSDCHGAHKILNISNPESMVSQKH
;
A
#
# COMPACT_ATOMS: atom_id res chain seq x y z
N MET A 1 -40.66 1.54 22.47
CA MET A 1 -41.55 1.78 21.31
C MET A 1 -40.76 1.46 20.04
N ASN A 2 -41.30 0.70 19.09
CA ASN A 2 -40.56 0.31 17.89
C ASN A 2 -40.60 1.44 16.85
N ILE A 3 -39.71 2.43 17.03
CA ILE A 3 -39.65 3.66 16.24
C ILE A 3 -39.56 3.39 14.74
N PRO A 4 -38.69 2.48 14.24
CA PRO A 4 -38.64 2.18 12.81
C PRO A 4 -39.98 1.69 12.23
N ILE A 5 -40.73 0.83 12.94
CA ILE A 5 -42.05 0.39 12.47
C ILE A 5 -43.05 1.55 12.46
N LEU A 6 -43.01 2.42 13.47
CA LEU A 6 -43.90 3.58 13.54
C LEU A 6 -43.64 4.54 12.38
N CYS A 7 -42.38 4.94 12.16
CA CYS A 7 -41.97 5.79 11.05
C CYS A 7 -42.30 5.12 9.70
N GLY A 8 -42.09 3.81 9.60
CA GLY A 8 -42.40 3.01 8.41
C GLY A 8 -43.87 3.02 8.00
N LYS A 9 -44.83 3.22 8.92
CA LYS A 9 -46.25 3.33 8.54
C LYS A 9 -46.52 4.52 7.62
N CYS A 10 -45.73 5.58 7.75
CA CYS A 10 -45.86 6.81 6.96
C CYS A 10 -44.78 6.97 5.90
N HIS A 11 -43.61 6.32 6.03
CA HIS A 11 -42.50 6.52 5.10
C HIS A 11 -42.22 5.32 4.18
N LYS A 12 -42.93 4.19 4.31
CA LYS A 12 -42.82 3.06 3.37
C LYS A 12 -43.54 3.34 2.06
N GLU A 13 -43.20 2.58 1.04
CA GLU A 13 -43.83 2.59 -0.28
C GLU A 13 -45.35 2.46 -0.17
N GLY A 14 -46.07 3.34 -0.87
CA GLY A 14 -47.53 3.32 -0.90
C GLY A 14 -48.21 3.84 0.38
N SER A 15 -47.47 4.38 1.35
CA SER A 15 -48.06 5.09 2.50
C SER A 15 -48.56 6.50 2.13
N PRO A 16 -49.44 7.13 2.95
CA PRO A 16 -50.01 8.44 2.63
C PRO A 16 -48.96 9.54 2.38
N VAL A 17 -47.90 9.59 3.19
CA VAL A 17 -46.86 10.62 3.06
C VAL A 17 -45.95 10.32 1.87
N ALA A 18 -45.57 9.07 1.61
CA ALA A 18 -44.78 8.69 0.44
C ALA A 18 -45.49 8.93 -0.91
N ARG A 19 -46.83 9.01 -0.92
CA ARG A 19 -47.61 9.36 -2.12
C ARG A 19 -47.71 10.87 -2.34
N LEU A 20 -47.69 11.66 -1.27
CA LEU A 20 -47.88 13.12 -1.32
C LEU A 20 -46.54 13.87 -1.49
N TYR A 21 -45.46 13.31 -0.96
CA TYR A 21 -44.13 13.91 -1.00
C TYR A 21 -43.17 13.04 -1.80
N ASN A 22 -42.33 13.68 -2.61
CA ASN A 22 -41.30 13.00 -3.38
C ASN A 22 -40.15 12.56 -2.45
N ILE A 23 -40.25 11.35 -1.92
CA ILE A 23 -39.20 10.73 -1.11
C ILE A 23 -38.22 10.03 -2.06
N THR A 24 -36.96 10.45 -2.06
CA THR A 24 -35.92 9.92 -2.97
C THR A 24 -35.49 8.50 -2.61
N GLU A 25 -35.57 8.15 -1.33
CA GLU A 25 -35.17 6.86 -0.79
C GLU A 25 -36.33 5.86 -0.79
N HIS A 26 -36.06 4.63 -1.23
CA HIS A 26 -37.04 3.53 -1.30
C HIS A 26 -36.60 2.37 -0.41
N ASN A 27 -37.52 1.47 -0.07
CA ASN A 27 -37.40 0.32 0.83
C ASN A 27 -36.72 0.69 2.16
N ILE A 28 -37.05 1.86 2.71
CA ILE A 28 -36.31 2.50 3.82
C ILE A 28 -36.19 1.58 5.04
N ILE A 29 -37.26 0.86 5.38
CA ILE A 29 -37.26 -0.04 6.55
C ILE A 29 -36.38 -1.26 6.30
N GLU A 30 -36.44 -1.85 5.11
CA GLU A 30 -35.61 -2.97 4.71
C GLU A 30 -34.13 -2.57 4.70
N ASN A 31 -33.82 -1.46 4.03
CA ASN A 31 -32.46 -0.93 3.90
C ASN A 31 -31.85 -0.50 5.24
N TYR A 32 -32.65 0.06 6.16
CA TYR A 32 -32.22 0.31 7.54
C TYR A 32 -31.97 -1.00 8.30
N SER A 33 -32.85 -2.00 8.13
CA SER A 33 -32.78 -3.29 8.85
C SER A 33 -31.52 -4.10 8.51
N GLU A 34 -30.95 -3.88 7.33
CA GLU A 34 -29.70 -4.48 6.87
C GLU A 34 -28.45 -3.74 7.39
N GLY A 35 -28.58 -2.48 7.80
CA GLY A 35 -27.50 -1.71 8.42
C GLY A 35 -27.13 -2.22 9.82
N ILE A 36 -25.96 -1.82 10.32
CA ILE A 36 -25.46 -2.29 11.64
C ILE A 36 -26.43 -1.97 12.78
N HIS A 37 -27.07 -0.79 12.75
CA HIS A 37 -28.07 -0.39 13.73
C HIS A 37 -29.35 -1.22 13.63
N GLY A 38 -29.83 -1.48 12.41
CA GLY A 38 -31.00 -2.32 12.17
C GLY A 38 -30.77 -3.79 12.54
N ILE A 39 -29.60 -4.36 12.22
CA ILE A 39 -29.19 -5.70 12.68
C ILE A 39 -29.13 -5.74 14.21
N GLY A 40 -28.55 -4.72 14.83
CA GLY A 40 -28.49 -4.58 16.28
C GLY A 40 -29.88 -4.62 16.91
N LEU A 41 -30.80 -3.80 16.39
CA LEU A 41 -32.17 -3.70 16.91
C LEU A 41 -33.01 -4.95 16.63
N PHE A 42 -33.15 -5.35 15.36
CA PHE A 42 -34.10 -6.38 14.93
C PHE A 42 -33.59 -7.80 15.09
N LYS A 43 -32.31 -8.06 14.81
CA LYS A 43 -31.75 -9.42 14.85
C LYS A 43 -31.11 -9.75 16.19
N LYS A 44 -30.54 -8.76 16.89
CA LYS A 44 -29.84 -8.95 18.15
C LYS A 44 -30.58 -8.43 19.38
N GLY A 45 -31.71 -7.75 19.22
CA GLY A 45 -32.52 -7.22 20.33
C GLY A 45 -31.84 -6.08 21.12
N LEU A 46 -30.80 -5.45 20.56
CA LEU A 46 -30.06 -4.37 21.20
C LEU A 46 -30.86 -3.07 21.12
N ILE A 47 -31.65 -2.79 22.17
CA ILE A 47 -32.50 -1.59 22.27
C ILE A 47 -31.71 -0.27 22.30
N VAL A 48 -30.39 -0.32 22.54
CA VAL A 48 -29.48 0.82 22.48
C VAL A 48 -29.04 1.17 21.05
N SER A 49 -29.44 0.37 20.07
CA SER A 49 -29.12 0.64 18.66
C SER A 49 -29.87 1.88 18.19
N ALA A 50 -29.18 2.79 17.50
CA ALA A 50 -29.77 4.01 16.98
C ALA A 50 -30.94 3.72 16.02
N THR A 51 -32.05 4.42 16.22
CA THR A 51 -33.28 4.35 15.43
C THR A 51 -33.49 5.65 14.64
N CYS A 52 -34.57 5.72 13.85
CA CYS A 52 -34.78 6.80 12.88
C CYS A 52 -34.68 8.20 13.49
N ASN A 53 -35.25 8.41 14.67
CA ASN A 53 -35.27 9.70 15.36
C ASN A 53 -33.91 10.11 15.96
N ASP A 54 -33.02 9.16 16.23
CA ASP A 54 -31.67 9.46 16.73
C ASP A 54 -30.83 10.18 15.66
N CYS A 55 -31.17 9.93 14.38
CA CYS A 55 -30.60 10.64 13.24
C CYS A 55 -31.46 11.82 12.79
N HIS A 56 -32.77 11.65 12.61
CA HIS A 56 -33.68 12.63 11.97
C HIS A 56 -34.42 13.57 12.93
N GLU A 57 -34.19 13.44 14.25
CA GLU A 57 -34.97 14.07 15.32
C GLU A 57 -36.44 13.58 15.41
N ASN A 58 -37.14 13.97 16.48
CA ASN A 58 -38.49 13.47 16.77
C ASN A 58 -39.61 14.25 16.07
N HIS A 59 -39.48 15.58 16.03
CA HIS A 59 -40.56 16.47 15.58
C HIS A 59 -40.13 17.47 14.52
N LEU A 60 -38.81 17.64 14.30
CA LEU A 60 -38.24 18.50 13.27
C LEU A 60 -37.53 17.66 12.21
N ILE A 61 -38.31 16.79 11.54
CA ILE A 61 -37.78 15.91 10.50
C ILE A 61 -37.64 16.71 9.22
N LEU A 62 -36.45 17.24 8.99
CA LEU A 62 -36.11 18.02 7.80
C LEU A 62 -35.39 17.15 6.75
N PRO A 63 -35.59 17.42 5.45
CA PRO A 63 -34.84 16.74 4.41
C PRO A 63 -33.34 17.01 4.56
N HIS A 64 -32.50 16.06 4.15
CA HIS A 64 -31.04 16.15 4.19
C HIS A 64 -30.44 17.38 3.46
N THR A 65 -31.18 17.95 2.51
CA THR A 65 -30.81 19.18 1.78
C THR A 65 -30.98 20.44 2.62
N SER A 66 -31.79 20.40 3.68
CA SER A 66 -31.97 21.55 4.56
C SER A 66 -30.73 21.77 5.43
N PRO A 67 -30.12 22.98 5.45
CA PRO A 67 -28.98 23.28 6.31
C PRO A 67 -29.25 23.05 7.80
N ASN A 68 -30.52 23.18 8.22
CA ASN A 68 -30.96 22.99 9.60
C ASN A 68 -31.27 21.53 9.95
N SER A 69 -31.23 20.61 8.97
CA SER A 69 -31.45 19.19 9.24
C SER A 69 -30.30 18.61 10.03
N SER A 70 -30.60 17.77 11.03
CA SER A 70 -29.61 17.00 11.79
C SER A 70 -28.76 16.07 10.91
N ILE A 71 -29.28 15.68 9.74
CA ILE A 71 -28.59 14.84 8.77
C ILE A 71 -28.04 15.62 7.57
N SER A 72 -28.01 16.95 7.63
CA SER A 72 -27.36 17.76 6.59
C SER A 72 -25.86 17.50 6.57
N ASN A 73 -25.19 17.72 5.43
CA ASN A 73 -23.76 17.48 5.29
C ASN A 73 -22.90 18.23 6.33
N ASN A 74 -23.37 19.38 6.82
CA ASN A 74 -22.67 20.16 7.85
C ASN A 74 -22.96 19.67 9.28
N ASN A 75 -24.10 19.01 9.52
CA ASN A 75 -24.54 18.61 10.86
C ASN A 75 -24.36 17.10 11.11
N ILE A 76 -24.23 16.28 10.07
CA ILE A 76 -24.23 14.81 10.16
C ILE A 76 -23.13 14.28 11.09
N ALA A 77 -21.93 14.88 11.06
CA ALA A 77 -20.82 14.50 11.94
C ALA A 77 -21.20 14.70 13.42
N LYS A 78 -21.76 15.86 13.76
CA LYS A 78 -22.27 16.16 15.11
C LYS A 78 -23.35 15.17 15.55
N THR A 79 -24.23 14.77 14.63
CA THR A 79 -25.29 13.79 14.91
C THR A 79 -24.72 12.40 15.21
N CYS A 80 -23.80 11.88 14.40
CA CYS A 80 -23.16 10.59 14.64
C CYS A 80 -22.31 10.58 15.94
N MET A 81 -21.60 11.68 16.21
CA MET A 81 -20.72 11.81 17.37
C MET A 81 -21.46 11.84 18.73
N LYS A 82 -22.79 12.02 18.74
CA LYS A 82 -23.61 11.85 19.96
C LYS A 82 -23.39 10.48 20.61
N CYS A 83 -23.21 9.45 19.79
CA CYS A 83 -22.96 8.08 20.24
C CYS A 83 -21.52 7.62 19.92
N HIS A 84 -20.97 8.03 18.78
CA HIS A 84 -19.62 7.66 18.35
C HIS A 84 -18.56 8.66 18.84
N ALA A 85 -18.50 8.91 20.14
CA ALA A 85 -17.60 9.92 20.72
C ALA A 85 -16.09 9.64 20.50
N ARG A 86 -15.70 8.38 20.23
CA ARG A 86 -14.31 7.98 19.92
C ARG A 86 -14.06 7.76 18.43
N ILE A 87 -14.96 8.22 17.56
CA ILE A 87 -14.87 7.99 16.12
C ILE A 87 -13.58 8.57 15.54
N GLU A 88 -13.09 9.68 16.10
CA GLU A 88 -11.86 10.32 15.68
C GLU A 88 -10.65 9.40 15.89
N GLN A 89 -10.59 8.67 17.01
CA GLN A 89 -9.48 7.76 17.33
C GLN A 89 -9.36 6.60 16.34
N VAL A 90 -10.50 6.13 15.79
CA VAL A 90 -10.52 5.04 14.82
C VAL A 90 -10.32 5.54 13.38
N HIS A 91 -10.69 6.79 13.09
CA HIS A 91 -10.55 7.38 11.76
C HIS A 91 -9.23 8.10 11.52
N THR A 92 -8.39 8.41 12.51
CA THR A 92 -7.02 8.96 12.31
C THR A 92 -6.13 8.08 11.42
N LYS A 93 -6.49 6.82 11.22
CA LYS A 93 -5.80 5.95 10.26
C LYS A 93 -6.13 6.29 8.81
N ILE A 94 -7.28 6.91 8.61
CA ILE A 94 -7.93 7.15 7.32
C ILE A 94 -7.96 8.68 7.10
N ILE A 95 -8.74 9.45 7.86
CA ILE A 95 -8.94 10.89 7.63
C ILE A 95 -8.13 11.73 8.63
N LYS A 96 -7.47 12.79 8.12
CA LYS A 96 -6.79 13.79 8.95
C LYS A 96 -7.74 14.46 9.92
N ARG A 97 -7.41 14.41 11.22
CA ARG A 97 -8.22 14.98 12.30
C ARG A 97 -8.54 16.45 12.10
N GLU A 98 -7.56 17.26 11.68
CA GLU A 98 -7.73 18.72 11.55
C GLU A 98 -8.78 19.12 10.51
N LEU A 99 -9.09 18.24 9.54
CA LEU A 99 -10.06 18.53 8.49
C LEU A 99 -11.50 18.48 8.99
N TRP A 100 -11.81 17.64 10.00
CA TRP A 100 -13.14 17.59 10.63
C TRP A 100 -13.46 18.89 11.36
N GLU A 101 -12.46 19.47 12.03
CA GLU A 101 -12.62 20.67 12.86
C GLU A 101 -12.60 21.95 12.03
N LYS A 102 -11.71 22.06 11.03
CA LYS A 102 -11.43 23.34 10.35
C LYS A 102 -12.16 23.53 9.03
N HIS A 103 -12.56 22.44 8.36
CA HIS A 103 -13.15 22.50 7.02
C HIS A 103 -14.31 21.51 6.83
N PRO A 104 -15.48 21.73 7.47
CA PRO A 104 -16.68 20.90 7.26
C PRO A 104 -17.01 20.81 5.76
N GLY A 105 -17.14 19.58 5.25
CA GLY A 105 -17.46 19.30 3.84
C GLY A 105 -16.26 19.09 2.89
N ALA A 106 -15.04 19.43 3.30
CA ALA A 106 -13.80 19.20 2.52
C ALA A 106 -13.39 17.72 2.44
N ILE A 107 -13.99 16.89 3.29
CA ILE A 107 -13.85 15.43 3.33
C ILE A 107 -15.19 14.75 3.01
N PRO A 108 -15.17 13.47 2.61
CA PRO A 108 -16.41 12.68 2.56
C PRO A 108 -17.13 12.74 3.91
N SER A 109 -18.44 12.98 3.89
CA SER A 109 -19.27 12.91 5.10
C SER A 109 -19.35 11.45 5.59
N CYS A 110 -19.72 11.23 6.86
CA CYS A 110 -19.77 9.88 7.43
C CYS A 110 -20.58 8.91 6.56
N ASN A 111 -21.71 9.38 6.02
CA ASN A 111 -22.62 8.64 5.15
C ASN A 111 -22.09 8.40 3.71
N ASP A 112 -21.02 9.05 3.28
CA ASP A 112 -20.37 8.76 1.99
C ASP A 112 -19.68 7.38 2.02
N CYS A 113 -19.15 7.00 3.19
CA CYS A 113 -18.53 5.68 3.41
C CYS A 113 -19.45 4.72 4.18
N HIS A 114 -20.28 5.24 5.09
CA HIS A 114 -21.21 4.47 5.93
C HIS A 114 -22.66 4.83 5.62
N PRO A 115 -23.23 4.37 4.49
CA PRO A 115 -24.59 4.70 4.12
C PRO A 115 -25.58 4.18 5.19
N PRO A 116 -26.40 5.05 5.82
CA PRO A 116 -27.28 4.66 6.91
C PRO A 116 -28.49 3.84 6.44
N HIS A 117 -28.84 3.97 5.16
CA HIS A 117 -29.77 3.12 4.44
C HIS A 117 -28.96 2.48 3.32
N ILE A 118 -28.89 1.15 3.25
CA ILE A 118 -28.20 0.43 2.16
C ILE A 118 -29.03 0.63 0.88
N VAL A 119 -28.86 1.77 0.24
CA VAL A 119 -29.55 2.11 -1.00
C VAL A 119 -28.49 2.18 -2.09
N LYS A 120 -28.80 1.62 -3.27
CA LYS A 120 -28.06 1.94 -4.49
C LYS A 120 -28.40 3.38 -4.87
N VAL A 121 -27.79 4.34 -4.20
CA VAL A 121 -28.10 5.75 -4.41
C VAL A 121 -27.54 6.18 -5.78
N ASN A 122 -28.42 6.49 -6.72
CA ASN A 122 -28.09 7.54 -7.70
C ASN A 122 -28.15 8.86 -6.92
N LYS A 123 -27.04 9.24 -6.27
CA LYS A 123 -26.97 10.46 -5.46
C LYS A 123 -27.22 11.68 -6.34
N ILE A 124 -28.41 12.27 -6.21
CA ILE A 124 -28.69 13.64 -6.60
C ILE A 124 -28.50 14.45 -5.31
N GLU A 125 -27.26 14.82 -4.98
CA GLU A 125 -26.98 15.76 -3.91
C GLU A 125 -26.67 17.15 -4.49
N GLU A 126 -27.11 18.19 -3.79
CA GLU A 126 -26.85 19.63 -4.01
C GLU A 126 -25.38 20.05 -3.74
N THR A 127 -24.44 19.13 -3.90
CA THR A 127 -23.04 19.48 -4.22
C THR A 127 -22.89 19.47 -5.74
N VAL A 128 -21.87 20.11 -6.30
CA VAL A 128 -21.65 20.06 -7.75
C VAL A 128 -21.62 18.60 -8.21
N SER A 129 -22.72 18.18 -8.84
CA SER A 129 -22.88 16.83 -9.35
C SER A 129 -21.73 16.53 -10.29
N ASN A 130 -21.21 15.30 -10.26
CA ASN A 130 -20.19 14.84 -11.20
C ASN A 130 -20.57 15.19 -12.66
N GLN A 131 -21.88 15.24 -12.97
CA GLN A 131 -22.41 15.67 -14.26
C GLN A 131 -21.92 17.05 -14.71
N ILE A 132 -21.79 18.03 -13.80
CA ILE A 132 -21.31 19.38 -14.13
C ILE A 132 -19.86 19.34 -14.60
N CYS A 133 -19.02 18.54 -13.92
CA CYS A 133 -17.63 18.34 -14.31
C CYS A 133 -17.56 17.63 -15.67
N LEU A 134 -18.38 16.58 -15.85
CA LEU A 134 -18.39 15.75 -17.04
C LEU A 134 -18.86 16.49 -18.30
N LYS A 135 -19.73 17.51 -18.20
CA LYS A 135 -20.12 18.37 -19.35
C LYS A 135 -18.92 18.86 -20.17
N CYS A 136 -17.80 19.13 -19.51
CA CYS A 136 -16.54 19.46 -20.17
C CYS A 136 -15.60 18.26 -20.20
N HIS A 137 -15.40 17.57 -19.08
CA HIS A 137 -14.35 16.57 -18.94
C HIS A 137 -14.62 15.23 -19.64
N GLU A 138 -15.82 14.96 -20.16
CA GLU A 138 -16.06 13.78 -21.02
C GLU A 138 -15.66 14.01 -22.48
N ASN A 139 -15.49 15.29 -22.87
CA ASN A 139 -15.20 15.69 -24.23
C ASN A 139 -13.70 15.57 -24.57
N GLU A 140 -13.37 15.01 -25.73
CA GLU A 140 -12.00 14.89 -26.24
C GLU A 140 -11.32 16.24 -26.50
N ASN A 141 -12.12 17.27 -26.77
CA ASN A 141 -11.66 18.62 -27.04
C ASN A 141 -11.39 19.45 -25.78
N THR A 142 -11.48 18.86 -24.60
CA THR A 142 -11.13 19.54 -23.35
C THR A 142 -9.65 19.32 -23.07
N PHE A 143 -8.89 20.40 -23.09
CA PHE A 143 -7.45 20.38 -22.88
C PHE A 143 -6.97 21.59 -22.10
N LYS A 144 -5.80 21.47 -21.49
CA LYS A 144 -5.00 22.60 -21.01
C LYS A 144 -3.71 22.71 -21.80
N ILE A 145 -3.18 23.94 -21.87
CA ILE A 145 -1.84 24.21 -22.39
C ILE A 145 -0.92 24.32 -21.19
N GLU A 146 0.10 23.46 -21.12
CA GLU A 146 1.08 23.46 -20.04
C GLU A 146 2.48 23.35 -20.66
N GLY A 147 3.30 24.39 -20.48
CA GLY A 147 4.63 24.46 -21.09
C GLY A 147 4.62 24.40 -22.62
N GLY A 148 3.63 25.03 -23.27
CA GLY A 148 3.47 25.03 -24.74
C GLY A 148 2.93 23.73 -25.34
N LYS A 149 2.67 22.68 -24.54
CA LYS A 149 2.11 21.41 -25.00
C LYS A 149 0.62 21.29 -24.65
N LYS A 150 -0.18 20.83 -25.61
CA LYS A 150 -1.59 20.48 -25.42
C LYS A 150 -1.69 19.19 -24.61
N ARG A 151 -2.29 19.24 -23.42
CA ARG A 151 -2.61 18.07 -22.60
C ARG A 151 -4.12 17.91 -22.48
N THR A 152 -4.63 16.76 -22.87
CA THR A 152 -6.06 16.45 -22.70
C THR A 152 -6.43 16.41 -21.22
N LEU A 153 -7.66 16.86 -20.93
CA LEU A 153 -8.32 16.77 -19.65
C LEU A 153 -9.54 15.85 -19.72
N LYS A 154 -9.64 15.05 -20.79
CA LYS A 154 -10.68 14.03 -20.94
C LYS A 154 -10.56 13.03 -19.79
N ILE A 155 -11.70 12.70 -19.21
CA ILE A 155 -11.88 11.67 -18.20
C ILE A 155 -12.86 10.67 -18.77
N ASP A 156 -12.48 9.40 -18.78
CA ASP A 156 -13.41 8.32 -19.07
C ASP A 156 -14.18 7.96 -17.79
N LYS A 157 -15.50 8.13 -17.82
CA LYS A 157 -16.39 7.80 -16.70
C LYS A 157 -16.25 6.35 -16.25
N SER A 158 -15.93 5.44 -17.18
CA SER A 158 -15.72 4.02 -16.89
C SER A 158 -14.53 3.79 -15.96
N GLU A 159 -13.52 4.66 -15.97
CA GLU A 159 -12.33 4.54 -15.12
C GLU A 159 -12.68 4.71 -13.64
N ILE A 160 -13.49 5.73 -13.32
CA ILE A 160 -13.96 5.98 -11.94
C ILE A 160 -14.94 4.89 -11.50
N GLN A 161 -15.84 4.44 -12.38
CA GLN A 161 -16.81 3.38 -12.05
C GLN A 161 -16.13 2.05 -11.71
N ASN A 162 -14.98 1.77 -12.33
CA ASN A 162 -14.15 0.59 -12.09
C ASN A 162 -13.06 0.81 -11.03
N SER A 163 -13.08 1.95 -10.34
CA SER A 163 -12.16 2.28 -9.27
C SER A 163 -12.69 1.84 -7.90
N VAL A 164 -11.79 1.66 -6.94
CA VAL A 164 -12.14 1.49 -5.52
C VAL A 164 -12.83 2.74 -4.94
N HIS A 165 -12.68 3.89 -5.60
CA HIS A 165 -13.29 5.16 -5.24
C HIS A 165 -14.59 5.48 -5.99
N LYS A 166 -15.23 4.49 -6.64
CA LYS A 166 -16.44 4.70 -7.47
C LYS A 166 -17.61 5.41 -6.78
N ASN A 167 -17.67 5.37 -5.45
CA ASN A 167 -18.72 5.99 -4.63
C ASN A 167 -18.34 7.40 -4.12
N ILE A 168 -17.17 7.92 -4.49
CA ILE A 168 -16.67 9.23 -4.07
C ILE A 168 -16.90 10.23 -5.21
N SER A 169 -17.51 11.38 -4.92
CA SER A 169 -17.73 12.43 -5.94
C SER A 169 -16.44 13.19 -6.26
N CYS A 170 -16.38 13.82 -7.45
CA CYS A 170 -15.18 14.49 -7.94
C CYS A 170 -14.66 15.56 -6.97
N THR A 171 -15.56 16.32 -6.34
CA THR A 171 -15.23 17.42 -5.42
C THR A 171 -14.66 16.93 -4.09
N LYS A 172 -14.85 15.65 -3.72
CA LYS A 172 -14.27 15.08 -2.51
C LYS A 172 -12.78 14.75 -2.69
N CYS A 173 -12.34 14.41 -3.90
CA CYS A 173 -10.92 14.30 -4.21
C CYS A 173 -10.32 15.65 -4.61
N HIS A 174 -11.07 16.46 -5.35
CA HIS A 174 -10.71 17.82 -5.76
C HIS A 174 -11.30 18.86 -4.81
N SER A 175 -10.90 18.81 -3.53
CA SER A 175 -11.45 19.67 -2.47
C SER A 175 -11.13 21.16 -2.65
N ASP A 176 -10.17 21.52 -3.49
CA ASP A 176 -9.81 22.93 -3.78
C ASP A 176 -10.74 23.61 -4.80
N VAL A 177 -11.77 22.93 -5.31
CA VAL A 177 -12.75 23.51 -6.24
C VAL A 177 -13.57 24.58 -5.52
N THR A 178 -13.43 25.85 -5.91
CA THR A 178 -14.28 26.94 -5.45
C THR A 178 -15.26 27.34 -6.56
N ILE A 179 -16.56 27.20 -6.30
CA ILE A 179 -17.64 27.52 -7.26
C ILE A 179 -18.20 28.94 -7.05
N SER A 180 -17.71 29.65 -6.04
CA SER A 180 -18.32 30.87 -5.50
C SER A 180 -18.21 32.11 -6.40
N LYS A 181 -17.46 32.07 -7.50
CA LYS A 181 -17.35 33.18 -8.45
C LYS A 181 -17.99 32.79 -9.78
N LYS A 182 -19.17 33.34 -10.06
CA LYS A 182 -19.94 33.12 -11.32
C LYS A 182 -19.14 33.41 -12.60
N GLU A 183 -18.03 34.14 -12.51
CA GLU A 183 -17.21 34.61 -13.62
C GLU A 183 -15.93 33.78 -13.86
N GLU A 184 -15.59 32.84 -12.97
CA GLU A 184 -14.39 32.01 -13.08
C GLU A 184 -14.76 30.53 -13.33
N ARG A 185 -14.02 29.84 -14.21
CA ARG A 185 -14.21 28.40 -14.42
C ARG A 185 -13.99 27.68 -13.07
N PRO A 186 -14.87 26.75 -12.64
CA PRO A 186 -14.74 26.06 -11.35
C PRO A 186 -13.41 25.32 -11.16
N CYS A 187 -12.73 25.00 -12.25
CA CYS A 187 -11.46 24.28 -12.26
C CYS A 187 -10.21 25.18 -12.14
N ILE A 188 -10.33 26.51 -12.12
CA ILE A 188 -9.17 27.43 -12.00
C ILE A 188 -8.39 27.20 -10.70
N THR A 189 -9.09 26.85 -9.63
CA THR A 189 -8.49 26.65 -8.31
C THR A 189 -8.08 25.21 -8.03
N ILE A 190 -8.31 24.28 -8.96
CA ILE A 190 -7.99 22.86 -8.76
C ILE A 190 -6.49 22.67 -8.63
N LYS A 191 -6.08 22.14 -7.48
CA LYS A 191 -4.74 21.62 -7.25
C LYS A 191 -4.70 20.11 -7.47
N LYS A 192 -3.50 19.54 -7.40
CA LYS A 192 -3.31 18.08 -7.42
C LYS A 192 -4.01 17.47 -6.20
N VAL A 193 -4.67 16.34 -6.41
CA VAL A 193 -5.35 15.58 -5.35
C VAL A 193 -4.34 15.19 -4.27
N ASP A 194 -4.64 15.56 -3.02
CA ASP A 194 -3.88 15.13 -1.86
C ASP A 194 -4.52 13.88 -1.25
N CYS A 195 -3.89 12.73 -1.51
CA CYS A 195 -4.36 11.44 -0.99
C CYS A 195 -4.28 11.37 0.54
N SER A 196 -3.41 12.19 1.16
CA SER A 196 -3.20 12.18 2.61
C SER A 196 -4.39 12.69 3.41
N ASN A 197 -5.33 13.39 2.77
CA ASN A 197 -6.58 13.82 3.41
C ASN A 197 -7.45 12.63 3.85
N CYS A 198 -7.35 11.48 3.14
CA CYS A 198 -8.12 10.27 3.41
C CYS A 198 -7.27 8.99 3.59
N HIS A 199 -5.95 9.07 3.41
CA HIS A 199 -5.01 7.98 3.71
C HIS A 199 -3.90 8.44 4.65
N GLU A 200 -4.27 9.03 5.79
CA GLU A 200 -3.34 9.66 6.72
C GLU A 200 -2.24 8.72 7.21
N GLN A 201 -2.57 7.53 7.74
CA GLN A 201 -1.58 6.61 8.28
C GLN A 201 -0.55 6.19 7.22
N VAL A 202 -1.04 5.82 6.03
CA VAL A 202 -0.17 5.39 4.93
C VAL A 202 0.64 6.57 4.38
N SER A 203 0.06 7.77 4.35
CA SER A 203 0.78 8.99 4.00
C SER A 203 1.92 9.29 4.98
N ASN A 204 1.70 9.09 6.28
CA ASN A 204 2.73 9.29 7.29
C ASN A 204 3.88 8.27 7.15
N LEU A 205 3.57 7.02 6.81
CA LEU A 205 4.60 6.03 6.46
C LEU A 205 5.37 6.46 5.20
N TYR A 206 4.65 6.89 4.17
CA TYR A 206 5.22 7.32 2.90
C TYR A 206 6.14 8.52 3.04
N ILE A 207 5.73 9.57 3.77
CA ILE A 207 6.53 10.80 3.95
C ILE A 207 7.88 10.49 4.59
N ASN A 208 7.93 9.51 5.49
CA ASN A 208 9.16 9.07 6.14
C ASN A 208 10.03 8.14 5.28
N SER A 209 9.49 7.61 4.18
CA SER A 209 10.26 6.78 3.23
C SER A 209 11.22 7.61 2.37
N GLY A 210 12.19 6.94 1.73
CA GLY A 210 13.09 7.60 0.78
C GLY A 210 12.37 8.25 -0.41
N HIS A 211 11.27 7.65 -0.90
CA HIS A 211 10.43 8.26 -1.93
C HIS A 211 9.71 9.51 -1.43
N GLY A 212 9.11 9.44 -0.22
CA GLY A 212 8.41 10.59 0.37
C GLY A 212 9.33 11.75 0.70
N GLN A 213 10.52 11.47 1.24
CA GLN A 213 11.54 12.49 1.46
C GLN A 213 11.99 13.12 0.14
N ALA A 214 12.26 12.32 -0.90
CA ALA A 214 12.61 12.84 -2.22
C ALA A 214 11.50 13.74 -2.80
N TYR A 215 10.24 13.35 -2.62
CA TYR A 215 9.08 14.13 -3.05
C TYR A 215 8.96 15.44 -2.26
N PHE A 216 9.11 15.39 -0.93
CA PHE A 216 9.08 16.56 -0.05
C PHE A 216 10.17 17.58 -0.42
N TYR A 217 11.40 17.12 -0.66
CA TYR A 217 12.51 17.95 -1.12
C TYR A 217 12.43 18.33 -2.61
N LYS A 218 11.32 18.04 -3.28
CA LYS A 218 11.08 18.35 -4.71
C LYS A 218 12.21 17.85 -5.61
N LYS A 219 12.81 16.72 -5.28
CA LYS A 219 13.81 16.08 -6.13
C LYS A 219 13.14 15.69 -7.45
N ASN A 220 13.83 15.93 -8.56
CA ASN A 220 13.36 15.51 -9.87
C ASN A 220 13.09 13.99 -9.85
N ASN A 221 12.03 13.57 -10.55
CA ASN A 221 11.61 12.17 -10.66
C ASN A 221 11.20 11.47 -9.35
N ALA A 222 11.03 12.20 -8.24
CA ALA A 222 10.47 11.61 -7.03
C ALA A 222 9.02 11.15 -7.30
N PRO A 223 8.70 9.86 -7.08
CA PRO A 223 7.34 9.36 -7.27
C PRO A 223 6.42 9.90 -6.17
N TYR A 224 5.11 9.89 -6.42
CA TYR A 224 4.03 10.10 -5.46
C TYR A 224 3.01 8.96 -5.55
N CYS A 225 1.95 8.98 -4.73
CA CYS A 225 0.94 7.92 -4.68
C CYS A 225 0.42 7.51 -6.07
N ILE A 226 0.18 8.49 -6.94
CA ILE A 226 -0.38 8.30 -8.28
C ILE A 226 0.56 7.59 -9.25
N ASP A 227 1.88 7.63 -9.02
CA ASP A 227 2.86 6.99 -9.90
C ASP A 227 2.84 5.46 -9.75
N CYS A 228 2.35 4.95 -8.61
CA CYS A 228 2.17 3.53 -8.36
C CYS A 228 0.70 3.10 -8.43
N HIS A 229 -0.22 3.88 -7.85
CA HIS A 229 -1.64 3.50 -7.73
C HIS A 229 -2.50 3.96 -8.93
N GLY A 230 -2.00 4.89 -9.74
CA GLY A 230 -2.77 5.54 -10.81
C GLY A 230 -3.59 6.73 -10.32
N THR A 231 -4.48 7.24 -11.18
CA THR A 231 -5.24 8.47 -10.95
C THR A 231 -6.73 8.20 -10.78
N HIS A 232 -7.51 8.14 -11.86
CA HIS A 232 -8.95 7.90 -11.80
C HIS A 232 -9.29 6.40 -11.79
N LYS A 233 -8.43 5.57 -12.38
CA LYS A 233 -8.57 4.10 -12.45
C LYS A 233 -7.82 3.39 -11.30
N ILE A 234 -7.99 3.83 -10.06
CA ILE A 234 -7.31 3.21 -8.90
C ILE A 234 -8.00 1.89 -8.56
N LYS A 235 -7.29 0.78 -8.70
CA LYS A 235 -7.81 -0.57 -8.50
C LYS A 235 -7.30 -1.20 -7.21
N SER A 236 -8.04 -2.16 -6.70
CA SER A 236 -7.64 -2.97 -5.54
C SER A 236 -6.34 -3.72 -5.84
N ARG A 237 -5.47 -3.92 -4.83
CA ARG A 237 -4.27 -4.77 -4.94
C ARG A 237 -4.57 -6.25 -5.22
N TYR A 238 -5.84 -6.65 -5.12
CA TYR A 238 -6.31 -8.00 -5.43
C TYR A 238 -6.87 -8.12 -6.85
N ASP A 239 -7.02 -7.01 -7.57
CA ASP A 239 -7.40 -6.99 -8.99
C ASP A 239 -6.12 -7.20 -9.81
N ASP A 240 -6.10 -8.21 -10.67
CA ASP A 240 -4.95 -8.64 -11.47
C ASP A 240 -4.52 -7.64 -12.55
N THR A 241 -5.37 -6.66 -12.87
CA THR A 241 -5.05 -5.55 -13.78
C THR A 241 -4.54 -4.31 -13.03
N SER A 242 -4.48 -4.35 -11.70
CA SER A 242 -3.92 -3.25 -10.89
C SER A 242 -2.40 -3.23 -10.99
N PRO A 243 -1.74 -2.06 -11.17
CA PRO A 243 -0.29 -1.98 -11.10
C PRO A 243 0.30 -2.45 -9.76
N THR A 244 -0.51 -2.45 -8.70
CA THR A 244 -0.13 -2.91 -7.36
C THR A 244 -0.53 -4.35 -7.08
N TYR A 245 -1.04 -5.06 -8.09
CA TYR A 245 -1.23 -6.51 -8.03
C TYR A 245 0.11 -7.20 -7.87
N ARG A 246 0.15 -8.26 -7.06
CA ARG A 246 1.41 -8.88 -6.64
C ARG A 246 2.34 -9.27 -7.79
N ALA A 247 1.79 -9.85 -8.87
CA ALA A 247 2.58 -10.21 -10.05
C ALA A 247 3.11 -9.01 -10.85
N LEU A 248 2.44 -7.86 -10.78
CA LEU A 248 2.79 -6.65 -11.54
C LEU A 248 3.70 -5.69 -10.76
N ILE A 249 3.94 -5.93 -9.47
CA ILE A 249 4.81 -5.09 -8.63
C ILE A 249 6.23 -4.95 -9.20
N PRO A 250 6.92 -6.03 -9.62
CA PRO A 250 8.25 -5.88 -10.18
C PRO A 250 8.29 -4.98 -11.41
N GLU A 251 7.31 -5.13 -12.32
CA GLU A 251 7.20 -4.27 -13.51
C GLU A 251 6.91 -2.81 -13.12
N MET A 252 5.98 -2.58 -12.18
CA MET A 252 5.66 -1.25 -11.67
C MET A 252 6.89 -0.54 -11.10
N CYS A 253 7.67 -1.22 -10.25
CA CYS A 253 8.93 -0.67 -9.72
C CYS A 253 9.96 -0.47 -10.85
N GLY A 254 10.03 -1.43 -11.77
CA GLY A 254 10.94 -1.44 -12.91
C GLY A 254 10.76 -0.28 -13.88
N LYS A 255 9.55 0.29 -14.00
CA LYS A 255 9.31 1.51 -14.82
C LYS A 255 10.27 2.66 -14.47
N CYS A 256 10.67 2.74 -13.20
CA CYS A 256 11.64 3.72 -12.72
C CYS A 256 13.00 3.11 -12.37
N HIS A 257 13.03 1.90 -11.78
CA HIS A 257 14.23 1.19 -11.33
C HIS A 257 14.76 0.19 -12.37
N GLN A 258 15.04 0.69 -13.56
CA GLN A 258 15.68 -0.04 -14.65
C GLN A 258 16.78 0.82 -15.25
N LYS A 259 17.60 0.22 -16.12
CA LYS A 259 18.62 0.95 -16.87
C LYS A 259 17.96 2.13 -17.61
N ASN A 260 18.49 3.34 -17.41
CA ASN A 260 17.95 4.60 -17.96
C ASN A 260 16.55 4.99 -17.44
N GLY A 261 16.06 4.34 -16.39
CA GLY A 261 14.79 4.67 -15.75
C GLY A 261 14.86 5.98 -14.97
N LYS A 262 13.70 6.55 -14.66
CA LYS A 262 13.61 7.84 -13.96
C LYS A 262 14.34 7.85 -12.61
N ALA A 263 14.44 6.71 -11.94
CA ALA A 263 15.10 6.60 -10.65
C ALA A 263 16.63 6.63 -10.76
N THR A 264 17.23 6.36 -11.93
CA THR A 264 18.69 6.34 -12.12
C THR A 264 19.25 7.67 -12.62
N ILE A 265 18.38 8.59 -13.04
CA ILE A 265 18.78 9.91 -13.57
C ILE A 265 19.05 10.86 -12.41
N ASN A 266 20.28 11.40 -12.33
CA ASN A 266 20.70 12.35 -11.28
C ASN A 266 20.56 11.80 -9.85
N THR A 267 20.72 10.48 -9.68
CA THR A 267 20.73 9.83 -8.37
C THR A 267 22.01 9.01 -8.20
N HIS A 268 22.39 8.74 -6.95
CA HIS A 268 23.54 7.91 -6.60
C HIS A 268 23.08 6.52 -6.14
N LEU A 269 22.17 5.88 -6.90
CA LEU A 269 21.75 4.52 -6.62
C LEU A 269 22.89 3.54 -6.89
N LYS A 270 23.09 2.59 -5.97
CA LYS A 270 24.13 1.55 -6.10
C LYS A 270 23.82 0.55 -7.20
N GLU A 271 22.54 0.30 -7.44
CA GLU A 271 22.06 -0.66 -8.43
C GLU A 271 21.22 0.09 -9.48
N ILE A 272 21.53 -0.16 -10.75
CA ILE A 272 21.00 0.61 -11.88
C ILE A 272 19.95 -0.19 -12.67
N ASN A 273 20.05 -1.52 -12.70
CA ASN A 273 19.20 -2.38 -13.53
C ASN A 273 18.49 -3.49 -12.73
N VAL A 274 18.02 -3.13 -11.54
CA VAL A 274 17.44 -4.06 -10.56
C VAL A 274 16.28 -4.88 -11.13
N PHE A 275 15.44 -4.30 -11.98
CA PHE A 275 14.33 -5.05 -12.59
C PHE A 275 14.79 -6.26 -13.42
N SER A 276 15.82 -6.07 -14.25
CA SER A 276 16.39 -7.14 -15.08
C SER A 276 17.11 -8.17 -14.21
N GLU A 277 17.86 -7.72 -13.21
CA GLU A 277 18.54 -8.57 -12.24
C GLU A 277 17.54 -9.44 -11.48
N TYR A 278 16.52 -8.82 -10.86
CA TYR A 278 15.46 -9.53 -10.14
C TYR A 278 14.76 -10.55 -11.03
N SER A 279 14.43 -10.18 -12.27
CA SER A 279 13.76 -11.09 -13.21
C SER A 279 14.59 -12.34 -13.50
N SER A 280 15.92 -12.25 -13.43
CA SER A 280 16.84 -13.38 -13.59
C SER A 280 17.01 -14.24 -12.33
N SER A 281 16.62 -13.73 -11.16
CA SER A 281 16.73 -14.42 -9.87
C SER A 281 15.73 -15.57 -9.74
N VAL A 282 15.95 -16.47 -8.79
CA VAL A 282 15.02 -17.58 -8.47
C VAL A 282 13.62 -17.09 -8.10
N HIS A 283 13.51 -15.95 -7.41
CA HIS A 283 12.21 -15.36 -7.07
C HIS A 283 11.52 -14.79 -8.31
N GLY A 284 12.27 -14.07 -9.16
CA GLY A 284 11.74 -13.53 -10.41
C GLY A 284 11.30 -14.62 -11.39
N LYS A 285 12.08 -15.69 -11.52
CA LYS A 285 11.71 -16.87 -12.34
C LYS A 285 10.51 -17.61 -11.75
N GLY A 286 10.48 -17.79 -10.43
CA GLY A 286 9.32 -18.35 -9.73
C GLY A 286 8.04 -17.59 -10.05
N LEU A 287 8.10 -16.26 -10.04
CA LEU A 287 6.96 -15.40 -10.37
C LEU A 287 6.61 -15.42 -11.87
N ASN A 288 7.59 -15.10 -12.73
CA ASN A 288 7.36 -14.80 -14.15
C ASN A 288 7.25 -16.05 -15.03
N GLU A 289 8.06 -17.07 -14.77
CA GLU A 289 8.10 -18.29 -15.58
C GLU A 289 7.15 -19.36 -15.04
N LYS A 290 6.99 -19.44 -13.71
CA LYS A 290 6.18 -20.48 -13.05
C LYS A 290 4.85 -19.97 -12.50
N GLY A 291 4.57 -18.66 -12.58
CA GLY A 291 3.31 -18.07 -12.10
C GLY A 291 3.10 -18.14 -10.58
N LEU A 292 4.15 -18.40 -9.80
CA LEU A 292 4.06 -18.59 -8.35
C LEU A 292 3.95 -17.24 -7.64
N LEU A 293 2.71 -16.83 -7.34
CA LEU A 293 2.44 -15.59 -6.59
C LEU A 293 3.08 -15.58 -5.19
N VAL A 294 3.38 -16.74 -4.61
CA VAL A 294 4.12 -16.85 -3.34
C VAL A 294 5.57 -16.35 -3.44
N SER A 295 6.15 -16.29 -4.65
CA SER A 295 7.52 -15.80 -4.84
C SER A 295 7.69 -14.39 -4.28
N ALA A 296 8.85 -14.14 -3.68
CA ALA A 296 9.15 -12.84 -3.09
C ALA A 296 9.26 -11.76 -4.18
N VAL A 297 8.63 -10.62 -3.96
CA VAL A 297 8.69 -9.42 -4.82
C VAL A 297 9.34 -8.26 -4.06
N CYS A 298 9.58 -7.15 -4.75
CA CYS A 298 10.29 -5.98 -4.20
C CYS A 298 9.78 -5.56 -2.82
N ILE A 299 8.46 -5.52 -2.62
CA ILE A 299 7.84 -5.05 -1.37
C ILE A 299 7.98 -6.02 -0.19
N ASP A 300 8.28 -7.30 -0.42
CA ASP A 300 8.47 -8.26 0.68
C ASP A 300 9.78 -7.98 1.44
N CYS A 301 10.77 -7.46 0.71
CA CYS A 301 12.07 -7.04 1.21
C CYS A 301 12.12 -5.55 1.54
N HIS A 302 11.63 -4.67 0.67
CA HIS A 302 11.78 -3.20 0.81
C HIS A 302 10.58 -2.50 1.47
N THR A 303 9.47 -3.21 1.73
CA THR A 303 8.15 -2.65 2.09
C THR A 303 7.50 -1.85 0.95
N SER A 304 6.20 -1.54 1.07
CA SER A 304 5.45 -0.81 0.02
C SER A 304 5.48 0.71 0.20
N HIS A 305 5.24 1.17 1.44
CA HIS A 305 5.08 2.61 1.76
C HIS A 305 6.13 3.12 2.73
N SER A 306 7.09 2.30 3.15
CA SER A 306 8.19 2.68 4.05
C SER A 306 9.54 2.26 3.49
N VAL A 307 9.72 2.46 2.17
CA VAL A 307 10.95 2.11 1.47
C VAL A 307 12.09 2.99 1.98
N LEU A 308 12.93 2.45 2.86
CA LEU A 308 14.06 3.14 3.46
C LEU A 308 15.37 2.66 2.83
N LYS A 309 16.37 3.54 2.83
CA LYS A 309 17.72 3.23 2.36
C LYS A 309 18.35 2.14 3.24
N GLU A 310 19.21 1.29 2.68
CA GLU A 310 19.87 0.20 3.41
C GLU A 310 20.77 0.67 4.56
N SER A 311 21.20 1.93 4.54
CA SER A 311 21.97 2.53 5.64
C SER A 311 21.11 2.93 6.84
N ASP A 312 19.79 3.03 6.67
CA ASP A 312 18.86 3.36 7.75
C ASP A 312 18.63 2.13 8.64
N GLU A 313 18.75 2.28 9.96
CA GLU A 313 18.60 1.15 10.91
C GLU A 313 17.19 0.57 10.96
N ASN A 314 16.17 1.35 10.58
CA ASN A 314 14.78 0.89 10.50
C ASN A 314 14.47 0.23 9.15
N SER A 315 15.39 0.28 8.19
CA SER A 315 15.18 -0.37 6.90
C SER A 315 15.18 -1.88 7.04
N THR A 316 14.18 -2.53 6.46
CA THR A 316 14.11 -4.00 6.38
C THR A 316 15.27 -4.60 5.57
N VAL A 317 15.93 -3.81 4.72
CA VAL A 317 17.12 -4.21 3.98
C VAL A 317 18.42 -3.68 4.58
N ASN A 318 18.38 -3.13 5.80
CA ASN A 318 19.60 -2.85 6.56
C ASN A 318 20.37 -4.16 6.80
N PRO A 319 21.71 -4.20 6.71
CA PRO A 319 22.48 -5.41 6.97
C PRO A 319 22.13 -6.13 8.29
N LYS A 320 21.83 -5.38 9.36
CA LYS A 320 21.39 -5.94 10.65
C LYS A 320 20.03 -6.65 10.56
N ASN A 321 19.15 -6.17 9.68
CA ASN A 321 17.77 -6.63 9.54
C ASN A 321 17.58 -7.67 8.42
N VAL A 322 18.52 -7.76 7.46
CA VAL A 322 18.44 -8.68 6.31
C VAL A 322 18.13 -10.13 6.73
N PRO A 323 18.82 -10.75 7.71
CA PRO A 323 18.50 -12.11 8.14
C PRO A 323 17.05 -12.25 8.62
N LYS A 324 16.54 -11.26 9.37
CA LYS A 324 15.17 -11.25 9.85
C LYS A 324 14.17 -11.07 8.70
N THR A 325 14.49 -10.26 7.70
CA THR A 325 13.67 -10.08 6.51
C THR A 325 13.54 -11.38 5.70
N CYS A 326 14.65 -12.09 5.49
CA CYS A 326 14.64 -13.41 4.83
C CYS A 326 13.87 -14.45 5.64
N SER A 327 13.94 -14.39 6.99
CA SER A 327 13.27 -15.34 7.89
C SER A 327 11.74 -15.35 7.81
N LYS A 328 11.13 -14.32 7.19
CA LYS A 328 9.69 -14.30 6.92
C LYS A 328 9.25 -15.52 6.09
N CYS A 329 10.12 -16.02 5.22
CA CYS A 329 9.89 -17.22 4.41
C CYS A 329 10.91 -18.33 4.73
N HIS A 330 12.19 -17.99 4.92
CA HIS A 330 13.28 -18.94 5.15
C HIS A 330 13.58 -19.15 6.63
N LYS A 331 12.56 -19.50 7.43
CA LYS A 331 12.67 -19.54 8.89
C LYS A 331 13.68 -20.57 9.41
N SER A 332 13.65 -21.79 8.88
CA SER A 332 14.59 -22.85 9.29
C SER A 332 16.05 -22.48 8.99
N ILE A 333 16.33 -21.91 7.81
CA ILE A 333 17.68 -21.43 7.47
C ILE A 333 18.10 -20.27 8.39
N TYR A 334 17.17 -19.37 8.73
CA TYR A 334 17.45 -18.30 9.68
C TYR A 334 17.84 -18.86 11.05
N GLU A 335 17.16 -19.89 11.56
CA GLU A 335 17.47 -20.52 12.85
C GLU A 335 18.86 -21.19 12.82
N GLU A 336 19.20 -21.90 11.75
CA GLU A 336 20.55 -22.44 11.54
C GLU A 336 21.61 -21.33 11.50
N TYR A 337 21.38 -20.29 10.71
CA TYR A 337 22.29 -19.16 10.59
C TYR A 337 22.48 -18.43 11.93
N MET A 338 21.43 -18.24 12.73
CA MET A 338 21.53 -17.61 14.05
C MET A 338 22.33 -18.47 15.06
N SER A 339 22.44 -19.78 14.82
CA SER A 339 23.30 -20.67 15.62
C SER A 339 24.77 -20.68 15.17
N SER A 340 25.13 -19.97 14.09
CA SER A 340 26.48 -19.87 13.56
C SER A 340 27.30 -18.75 14.23
N ASP A 341 28.62 -18.92 14.26
CA ASP A 341 29.56 -17.84 14.63
C ASP A 341 29.59 -16.68 13.62
N HIS A 342 29.08 -16.91 12.39
CA HIS A 342 28.91 -15.86 11.39
C HIS A 342 27.65 -15.00 11.61
N ALA A 343 26.75 -15.41 12.51
CA ALA A 343 25.58 -14.62 12.85
C ALA A 343 25.98 -13.27 13.43
N TYR A 344 25.33 -12.20 12.95
CA TYR A 344 25.47 -10.89 13.58
C TYR A 344 24.97 -10.96 15.03
N ASN A 345 25.87 -10.77 16.00
CA ASN A 345 25.55 -10.84 17.43
C ASN A 345 25.68 -9.50 18.17
N GLY A 346 25.91 -8.38 17.46
CA GLY A 346 25.89 -7.02 18.02
C GLY A 346 26.98 -6.67 19.04
N ASN A 347 27.71 -7.65 19.54
CA ASN A 347 28.59 -7.53 20.70
C ASN A 347 30.00 -7.01 20.35
N ASP A 348 30.40 -7.09 19.07
CA ASP A 348 31.73 -6.69 18.64
C ASP A 348 31.63 -5.69 17.47
N LYS A 349 31.69 -4.39 17.81
CA LYS A 349 31.65 -3.29 16.83
C LYS A 349 32.86 -3.30 15.88
N ASN A 350 33.92 -4.04 16.19
CA ASN A 350 35.12 -4.13 15.37
C ASN A 350 35.07 -5.29 14.36
N LYS A 351 34.06 -6.17 14.45
CA LYS A 351 33.87 -7.29 13.52
C LYS A 351 32.79 -6.99 12.49
N LYS A 352 33.10 -7.29 11.22
CA LYS A 352 32.13 -7.31 10.13
C LYS A 352 31.58 -8.72 10.01
N PHE A 353 30.30 -8.88 10.29
CA PHE A 353 29.59 -10.14 10.10
C PHE A 353 29.01 -10.18 8.68
N PRO A 354 29.07 -11.33 7.99
CA PRO A 354 28.33 -11.51 6.75
C PRO A 354 26.83 -11.48 7.04
N THR A 355 26.03 -11.28 6.00
CA THR A 355 24.58 -11.41 6.00
C THR A 355 24.18 -12.34 4.86
N CYS A 356 22.91 -12.71 4.78
CA CYS A 356 22.39 -13.47 3.65
C CYS A 356 22.77 -12.83 2.31
N ALA A 357 22.76 -11.49 2.23
CA ALA A 357 23.05 -10.74 1.01
C ALA A 357 24.53 -10.78 0.57
N ASN A 358 25.45 -11.12 1.48
CA ASN A 358 26.87 -11.22 1.17
C ASN A 358 27.21 -12.53 0.44
N CYS A 359 26.46 -13.59 0.72
CA CYS A 359 26.61 -14.90 0.06
C CYS A 359 25.57 -15.09 -1.06
N HIS A 360 24.37 -14.52 -0.92
CA HIS A 360 23.31 -14.55 -1.92
C HIS A 360 22.98 -13.12 -2.35
N THR A 361 23.46 -12.68 -3.50
CA THR A 361 23.13 -11.35 -4.02
C THR A 361 21.61 -11.21 -4.19
N ALA A 362 20.96 -10.36 -3.39
CA ALA A 362 19.51 -10.36 -3.21
C ALA A 362 18.69 -10.20 -4.50
N HIS A 363 19.20 -9.42 -5.45
CA HIS A 363 18.55 -9.19 -6.75
C HIS A 363 18.96 -10.20 -7.82
N THR A 364 19.98 -11.04 -7.61
CA THR A 364 20.42 -12.06 -8.58
C THR A 364 20.56 -13.44 -7.92
N ILE A 365 19.78 -13.71 -6.87
CA ILE A 365 19.81 -14.99 -6.15
C ILE A 365 19.59 -16.12 -7.16
N THR A 366 20.51 -17.08 -7.16
CA THR A 366 20.50 -18.23 -8.08
C THR A 366 20.13 -19.52 -7.38
N GLU A 367 19.81 -20.56 -8.15
CA GLU A 367 19.61 -21.91 -7.63
C GLU A 367 20.94 -22.47 -7.15
N ILE A 368 20.91 -23.18 -6.01
CA ILE A 368 22.10 -23.64 -5.30
C ILE A 368 22.82 -24.82 -5.98
N ASP A 369 22.18 -25.46 -6.95
CA ASP A 369 22.65 -26.64 -7.66
C ASP A 369 23.30 -26.31 -9.02
N LYS A 370 23.28 -25.04 -9.44
CA LYS A 370 23.90 -24.61 -10.70
C LYS A 370 25.40 -24.42 -10.56
N ASP A 371 26.14 -24.84 -11.58
CA ASP A 371 27.59 -24.68 -11.71
C ASP A 371 28.08 -23.27 -11.39
N LYS A 372 27.31 -22.26 -11.79
CA LYS A 372 27.59 -20.84 -11.50
C LYS A 372 27.61 -20.54 -9.99
N PHE A 373 26.67 -21.07 -9.21
CA PHE A 373 26.64 -20.90 -7.75
C PHE A 373 27.77 -21.70 -7.11
N LEU A 374 27.97 -22.95 -7.54
CA LEU A 374 29.03 -23.83 -7.06
C LEU A 374 30.44 -23.22 -7.25
N THR A 375 30.62 -22.43 -8.32
CA THR A 375 31.88 -21.72 -8.63
C THR A 375 32.06 -20.42 -7.81
N GLN A 376 31.02 -19.93 -7.15
CA GLN A 376 31.05 -18.68 -6.39
C GLN A 376 31.32 -18.89 -4.90
N ILE A 377 30.93 -20.03 -4.33
CA ILE A 377 31.01 -20.29 -2.87
C ILE A 377 32.44 -20.04 -2.34
N THR A 378 33.46 -20.58 -2.99
CA THR A 378 34.86 -20.41 -2.55
C THR A 378 35.30 -18.94 -2.60
N LEU A 379 34.85 -18.19 -3.61
CA LEU A 379 35.14 -16.76 -3.74
C LEU A 379 34.42 -15.93 -2.67
N GLN A 380 33.20 -16.33 -2.28
CA GLN A 380 32.43 -15.66 -1.23
C GLN A 380 33.13 -15.75 0.12
N CYS A 381 33.56 -16.95 0.52
CA CYS A 381 34.36 -17.13 1.73
C CYS A 381 35.67 -16.33 1.66
N GLY A 382 36.35 -16.35 0.51
CA GLY A 382 37.61 -15.63 0.28
C GLY A 382 37.51 -14.11 0.33
N SER A 383 36.32 -13.53 0.13
CA SER A 383 36.12 -12.07 0.24
C SER A 383 36.45 -11.52 1.63
N CYS A 384 36.20 -12.33 2.68
CA CYS A 384 36.57 -12.03 4.07
C CYS A 384 37.81 -12.83 4.52
N HIS A 385 37.92 -14.09 4.12
CA HIS A 385 38.99 -15.01 4.53
C HIS A 385 40.08 -15.17 3.46
N LYS A 386 40.65 -14.05 2.99
CA LYS A 386 41.60 -14.03 1.85
C LYS A 386 42.75 -15.03 1.99
N LYS A 387 43.42 -15.03 3.14
CA LYS A 387 44.58 -15.92 3.40
C LYS A 387 44.18 -17.40 3.37
N LEU A 388 43.06 -17.76 4.00
CA LEU A 388 42.55 -19.13 4.01
C LEU A 388 42.13 -19.59 2.60
N SER A 389 41.50 -18.70 1.83
CA SER A 389 41.14 -18.98 0.44
C SER A 389 42.38 -19.22 -0.42
N GLN A 390 43.46 -18.46 -0.23
CA GLN A 390 44.72 -18.67 -0.97
C GLN A 390 45.33 -20.04 -0.65
N THR A 391 45.43 -20.38 0.64
CA THR A 391 45.99 -21.69 1.05
C THR A 391 45.09 -22.85 0.60
N TYR A 392 43.77 -22.69 0.61
CA TYR A 392 42.84 -23.69 0.08
C TYR A 392 43.10 -23.96 -1.42
N MET A 393 43.35 -22.92 -2.22
CA MET A 393 43.64 -23.08 -3.65
C MET A 393 44.92 -23.87 -3.95
N GLU A 394 45.86 -23.95 -3.00
CA GLU A 394 47.08 -24.74 -3.12
C GLU A 394 46.87 -26.24 -2.85
N THR A 395 45.76 -26.60 -2.20
CA THR A 395 45.41 -28.00 -1.88
C THR A 395 44.93 -28.77 -3.11
N TYR A 396 44.87 -30.11 -3.02
CA TYR A 396 44.28 -30.94 -4.06
C TYR A 396 42.83 -30.56 -4.38
N HIS A 397 42.00 -30.29 -3.36
CA HIS A 397 40.61 -29.86 -3.56
C HIS A 397 40.53 -28.50 -4.28
N GLY A 398 41.34 -27.53 -3.86
CA GLY A 398 41.38 -26.21 -4.48
C GLY A 398 41.89 -26.22 -5.92
N LYS A 399 42.93 -27.01 -6.21
CA LYS A 399 43.44 -27.20 -7.58
C LYS A 399 42.44 -27.89 -8.48
N ALA A 400 41.82 -28.99 -8.02
CA ALA A 400 40.78 -29.70 -8.76
C ALA A 400 39.59 -28.78 -9.07
N TYR A 401 39.14 -28.01 -8.07
CA TYR A 401 38.09 -27.01 -8.23
C TYR A 401 38.45 -25.93 -9.26
N THR A 402 39.68 -25.40 -9.21
CA THR A 402 40.17 -24.37 -10.15
C THR A 402 40.22 -24.88 -11.59
N LEU A 403 40.44 -26.18 -11.78
CA LEU A 403 40.40 -26.85 -13.08
C LEU A 403 38.97 -27.19 -13.56
N GLY A 404 37.93 -26.75 -12.84
CA GLY A 404 36.53 -26.94 -13.22
C GLY A 404 35.89 -28.22 -12.67
N TYR A 405 36.57 -28.97 -11.78
CA TYR A 405 35.99 -30.14 -11.14
C TYR A 405 35.12 -29.73 -9.94
N LEU A 406 33.84 -29.43 -10.20
CA LEU A 406 32.88 -28.90 -9.22
C LEU A 406 32.46 -29.89 -8.11
N LYS A 407 32.85 -31.16 -8.24
CA LYS A 407 32.66 -32.18 -7.19
C LYS A 407 33.78 -32.18 -6.14
N ALA A 408 34.85 -31.39 -6.33
CA ALA A 408 35.86 -31.21 -5.29
C ALA A 408 35.22 -30.59 -4.04
N ALA A 409 35.62 -31.05 -2.86
CA ALA A 409 35.12 -30.54 -1.59
C ALA A 409 35.53 -29.07 -1.40
N ARG A 410 34.57 -28.22 -1.06
CA ARG A 410 34.74 -26.78 -0.82
C ARG A 410 34.60 -26.45 0.66
N CYS A 411 34.79 -25.18 0.99
CA CYS A 411 34.65 -24.66 2.34
C CYS A 411 33.33 -25.10 3.00
N SER A 412 32.20 -24.96 2.31
CA SER A 412 30.88 -25.32 2.83
C SER A 412 30.66 -26.81 3.04
N ASP A 413 31.36 -27.66 2.28
CA ASP A 413 31.22 -29.12 2.37
C ASP A 413 31.88 -29.67 3.65
N CYS A 414 32.89 -28.96 4.18
CA CYS A 414 33.54 -29.29 5.44
C CYS A 414 32.97 -28.50 6.64
N HIS A 415 32.70 -27.21 6.47
CA HIS A 415 32.32 -26.30 7.58
C HIS A 415 30.82 -26.08 7.74
N GLY A 416 30.00 -26.61 6.83
CA GLY A 416 28.58 -26.30 6.73
C GLY A 416 28.30 -25.06 5.88
N ALA A 417 27.04 -24.90 5.44
CA ALA A 417 26.62 -23.80 4.57
C ALA A 417 26.04 -22.60 5.36
N HIS A 418 25.15 -22.86 6.32
CA HIS A 418 24.47 -21.82 7.10
C HIS A 418 24.81 -21.87 8.60
N LYS A 419 25.07 -23.06 9.16
CA LYS A 419 25.61 -23.24 10.53
C LYS A 419 27.12 -23.47 10.47
N ILE A 420 27.89 -22.37 10.45
CA ILE A 420 29.36 -22.42 10.45
C ILE A 420 29.87 -22.11 11.86
N LEU A 421 30.65 -23.03 12.44
CA LEU A 421 31.17 -22.93 13.80
C LEU A 421 32.71 -22.97 13.81
N ASN A 422 33.31 -22.26 14.75
CA ASN A 422 34.74 -22.27 15.03
C ASN A 422 35.21 -23.70 15.35
N ILE A 423 36.44 -24.04 14.94
CA ILE A 423 37.05 -25.35 15.19
C ILE A 423 37.11 -25.73 16.67
N SER A 424 37.20 -24.75 17.57
CA SER A 424 37.20 -24.98 19.02
C SER A 424 35.82 -25.38 19.56
N ASN A 425 34.74 -25.12 18.80
CA ASN A 425 33.39 -25.52 19.18
C ASN A 425 33.22 -27.04 18.99
N PRO A 426 32.83 -27.80 20.03
CA PRO A 426 32.60 -29.24 19.91
C PRO A 426 31.53 -29.63 18.88
N GLU A 427 30.54 -28.76 18.62
CA GLU A 427 29.51 -29.01 17.61
C GLU A 427 29.97 -28.69 16.18
N SER A 428 31.20 -28.20 15.99
CA SER A 428 31.72 -27.90 14.66
C SER A 428 31.99 -29.18 13.89
N MET A 429 31.60 -29.20 12.61
CA MET A 429 31.86 -30.32 11.69
C MET A 429 33.34 -30.63 11.49
N VAL A 430 34.22 -29.69 11.84
CA VAL A 430 35.69 -29.82 11.75
C VAL A 430 36.35 -29.84 13.13
N SER A 431 35.59 -30.07 14.20
CA SER A 431 36.14 -30.13 15.56
C SER A 431 37.14 -31.28 15.69
N GLN A 432 38.23 -31.07 16.44
CA GLN A 432 39.24 -32.10 16.71
C GLN A 432 38.74 -33.24 17.62
N LYS A 433 37.52 -33.14 18.16
CA LYS A 433 36.91 -34.13 19.04
C LYS A 433 36.10 -35.22 18.30
N HIS A 434 36.06 -35.18 16.97
CA HIS A 434 35.39 -36.16 16.12
C HIS A 434 36.37 -36.98 15.28
#